data_AF-A0A8T6TFE9-F1
#
_entry.id   AF-A0A8T6TFE9-F1
#
_cell.length_a   1.000
_cell.length_b   1.000
_cell.length_c   1.000
_cell.angle_alpha   90.00
_cell.angle_beta   90.00
_cell.angle_gamma   90.00
#
_symmetry.space_group_name_H-M   'P 1'
#
loop_
_entity.id
_entity.type
_entity.pdbx_description
1 polymer ?
#
loop_
_entity_poly.entity_id
_entity_poly.type
_entity_poly.pdbx_seq_one_letter_code
_entity_poly.pdbx_strand_id
1 'polypeptide(L)' 'MTDHEKVRREKERWEAETLRSQLDKHPERYEEFITTSSDVVGRLYTPDDLDDWDYMSKL' A
#
# COMPACT_ATOMS: atom_id res chain seq x y z
N MET A 1 -18.17 -10.41 2.06
CA MET A 1 -17.20 -9.32 2.20
C MET A 1 -16.63 -9.34 3.60
N THR A 2 -15.46 -9.96 3.75
CA THR A 2 -14.61 -9.83 4.95
C THR A 2 -14.13 -8.39 5.08
N ASP A 3 -13.58 -8.02 6.25
CA ASP A 3 -13.04 -6.67 6.42
C ASP A 3 -11.78 -6.44 5.56
N HIS A 4 -10.98 -7.48 5.34
CA HIS A 4 -9.86 -7.46 4.39
C HIS A 4 -10.34 -7.16 2.96
N GLU A 5 -11.40 -7.83 2.49
CA GLU A 5 -11.98 -7.56 1.16
C GLU A 5 -12.51 -6.12 1.02
N LYS A 6 -13.03 -5.53 2.11
CA LYS A 6 -13.42 -4.11 2.11
C LYS A 6 -12.19 -3.24 1.99
N VAL A 7 -11.19 -3.41 2.85
CA VAL A 7 -9.95 -2.62 2.84
C VAL A 7 -9.27 -2.65 1.48
N ARG A 8 -9.15 -3.83 0.86
CA ARG A 8 -8.59 -3.98 -0.49
C ARG A 8 -9.36 -3.17 -1.53
N ARG A 9 -10.70 -3.25 -1.54
CA ARG A 9 -11.54 -2.47 -2.46
C ARG A 9 -11.41 -0.96 -2.24
N GLU A 10 -11.32 -0.53 -0.99
CA GLU A 10 -11.14 0.89 -0.67
C GLU A 10 -9.76 1.40 -1.08
N LYS A 11 -8.71 0.57 -0.95
CA LYS A 11 -7.34 0.84 -1.45
C LYS A 11 -7.33 0.97 -2.98
N GLU A 12 -7.93 0.03 -3.69
CA GLU A 12 -8.08 0.06 -5.16
C GLU A 12 -8.79 1.35 -5.63
N ARG A 13 -9.88 1.75 -4.97
CA ARG A 13 -10.57 3.02 -5.28
C ARG A 13 -9.66 4.23 -5.02
N TRP A 14 -8.98 4.26 -3.88
CA TRP A 14 -8.08 5.34 -3.53
C TRP A 14 -6.94 5.49 -4.56
N GLU A 15 -6.37 4.39 -5.03
CA GLU A 15 -5.33 4.37 -6.07
C GLU A 15 -5.85 4.95 -7.40
N ALA A 16 -7.05 4.51 -7.83
CA ALA A 16 -7.63 4.90 -9.11
C ALA A 16 -8.08 6.37 -9.16
N GLU A 17 -8.65 6.88 -8.06
CA GLU A 17 -9.27 8.20 -8.02
C GLU A 17 -8.36 9.26 -7.41
N THR A 18 -7.87 9.01 -6.20
CA THR A 18 -7.18 10.02 -5.40
C THR A 18 -5.70 10.07 -5.75
N LEU A 19 -5.02 8.92 -5.71
CA LEU A 19 -3.58 8.84 -5.96
C LEU A 19 -3.26 9.26 -7.39
N ARG A 20 -3.95 8.69 -8.38
CA ARG A 20 -3.75 9.04 -9.80
C ARG A 20 -3.91 10.54 -10.06
N SER A 21 -5.00 11.14 -9.58
CA SER A 21 -5.27 12.58 -9.75
C SER A 21 -4.20 13.47 -9.10
N GLN A 22 -3.59 13.02 -8.00
CA GLN A 22 -2.48 13.73 -7.36
C GLN A 22 -1.18 13.57 -8.14
N LEU A 23 -0.81 12.36 -8.55
CA LEU A 23 0.42 12.10 -9.29
C LEU A 23 0.45 12.77 -10.67
N ASP A 24 -0.70 12.89 -11.33
CA ASP A 24 -0.83 13.60 -12.61
C ASP A 24 -0.48 15.11 -12.48
N LYS A 25 -0.75 15.70 -11.30
CA LYS A 25 -0.46 17.12 -11.01
C LYS A 25 0.90 17.32 -10.38
N HIS A 26 1.27 16.40 -9.50
CA HIS A 26 2.45 16.45 -8.64
C HIS A 26 3.10 15.06 -8.64
N PRO A 27 3.92 14.75 -9.67
CA PRO A 27 4.62 13.48 -9.73
C PRO A 27 5.53 13.28 -8.53
N GLU A 28 5.61 12.05 -8.05
CA GLU A 28 6.62 11.67 -7.06
C GLU A 28 8.03 11.78 -7.65
N ARG A 29 9.02 11.96 -6.76
CA ARG A 29 10.42 12.14 -7.16
C ARG A 29 11.00 10.92 -7.88
N TYR A 30 10.53 9.72 -7.52
CA TYR A 30 10.99 8.45 -8.05
C TYR A 30 9.80 7.60 -8.41
N GLU A 31 9.97 6.73 -9.40
CA GLU A 31 8.97 5.73 -9.79
C GLU A 31 8.77 4.69 -8.68
N GLU A 32 9.87 4.29 -8.04
CA GLU A 32 9.93 3.35 -6.91
C GLU A 32 10.82 3.90 -5.80
N PHE A 33 10.47 3.59 -4.56
CA PHE A 33 11.28 3.89 -3.38
C PHE A 33 11.95 2.59 -2.90
N ILE A 34 13.26 2.62 -2.70
CA ILE A 34 14.06 1.43 -2.36
C ILE A 34 14.80 1.69 -1.05
N THR A 35 14.81 0.70 -0.16
CA THR A 35 15.57 0.74 1.10
C THR A 35 17.08 0.51 0.86
N THR A 36 17.91 0.78 1.87
CA THR A 36 19.35 0.46 1.80
C THR A 36 19.63 -1.04 1.66
N SER A 37 18.68 -1.91 2.06
CA SER A 37 18.73 -3.36 1.85
C SER A 37 18.24 -3.82 0.48
N SER A 38 17.90 -2.88 -0.42
CA SER A 38 17.36 -3.13 -1.77
C SER A 38 15.92 -3.64 -1.81
N ASP A 39 15.13 -3.40 -0.76
CA ASP A 39 13.70 -3.75 -0.73
C ASP A 39 12.85 -2.59 -1.26
N VAL A 40 11.80 -2.90 -2.03
CA VAL A 40 10.85 -1.88 -2.52
C VAL A 40 9.88 -1.49 -1.41
N VAL A 41 9.68 -0.18 -1.25
CA VAL A 41 8.74 0.41 -0.30
C VAL A 41 7.48 0.86 -1.06
N GLY A 42 6.34 0.30 -0.66
CA GLY A 42 5.03 0.67 -1.18
C GLY A 42 4.55 2.03 -0.67
N ARG A 43 3.64 2.66 -1.43
CA ARG A 43 3.08 3.99 -1.10
C ARG A 43 2.19 3.98 0.14
N LEU A 44 1.41 2.91 0.32
CA LEU A 44 0.49 2.74 1.43
C LEU A 44 0.34 1.26 1.77
N TYR A 45 0.58 0.93 3.03
CA TYR A 45 0.35 -0.39 3.60
C TYR A 45 -0.95 -0.38 4.41
N THR A 46 -1.67 -1.49 4.34
CA THR A 46 -2.99 -1.72 4.94
C THR A 46 -3.00 -3.08 5.64
N PRO A 47 -4.01 -3.39 6.48
CA PRO A 47 -4.11 -4.71 7.10
C PRO A 47 -4.19 -5.89 6.11
N ASP A 48 -4.66 -5.65 4.88
CA ASP A 48 -4.66 -6.65 3.79
C ASP A 48 -3.22 -7.05 3.39
N ASP A 49 -2.24 -6.14 3.55
CA ASP A 49 -0.83 -6.41 3.27
C ASP A 49 -0.16 -7.28 4.36
N LEU A 50 -0.91 -7.70 5.38
CA LEU A 50 -0.46 -8.48 6.53
C LEU A 50 -1.20 -9.83 6.67
N ASP A 51 -1.79 -10.34 5.60
CA ASP A 51 -2.68 -11.54 5.62
C ASP A 51 -2.11 -12.76 6.38
N ASP A 52 -0.77 -12.95 6.38
CA ASP A 52 -0.09 -14.08 7.05
C ASP A 52 0.71 -13.66 8.31
N TRP A 53 0.49 -12.46 8.83
CA TRP A 53 1.27 -11.95 9.95
C TRP A 53 0.70 -12.41 11.31
N ASP A 54 1.33 -13.42 11.90
CA ASP A 54 1.05 -13.84 13.28
C ASP A 54 1.86 -13.02 14.28
N TYR A 55 1.25 -11.96 14.82
CA TYR A 55 1.85 -11.12 15.87
C TYR A 55 2.29 -11.91 17.11
N MET A 56 1.55 -12.95 17.51
CA MET A 56 1.86 -13.69 18.73
C MET A 56 3.08 -14.58 18.57
N SER A 57 3.38 -15.04 17.35
CA SER A 57 4.61 -15.78 17.06
C SER A 57 5.87 -14.90 17.04
N LYS A 58 5.71 -13.58 16.98
CA LYS A 58 6.81 -12.61 16.76
C LYS A 58 7.10 -11.72 17.97
N LEU A 59 6.34 -11.86 19.06
CA LEU A 59 6.53 -11.14 20.32
C LEU A 59 7.46 -11.91 21.26
#